data_AF-A0A4R1R4L1-F1
#
_entry.id   AF-A0A4R1R4L1-F1
#
_cell.length_a   1.000
_cell.length_b   1.000
_cell.length_c   1.000
_cell.angle_alpha   90.00
_cell.angle_beta   90.00
_cell.angle_gamma   90.00
#
_symmetry.space_group_name_H-M   'P 1'
#
loop_
_entity.id
_entity.type
_entity.pdbx_description
1 polymer ?
#
loop_
_entity_poly.entity_id
_entity_poly.type
_entity_poly.pdbx_seq_one_letter_code
_entity_poly.pdbx_strand_id
1 'polypeptide(L)'
;MANKINTPVITLFVIMIMAVAAAALIFGGAARKVPVPLPQSSEVMSITIEQINEGESSGTIHISQKTDVEAVLNVLANTDKTLQQSVNDAPNRNDYFQINIESINDRRFYLYNDNEKYYIEEPYAGIYKTTREAGTAIVKIYTANSGVSINAQELWKSRTPYVGDSSAVGKLLSLLPLPGGLLHDHFELRTTGNERGVEWILIEEDNTSYSLRQLDKNALLLFALIDNLEDFYVTIGNLSDDDTVYHYTRQQADELVGSDVRKYAESPEQIQILIDFPIAETPLYSMAKLENGKIISEYPLESSELADTVIMDVMVKSAAWEGIDISTLKECFQIHQTFPEANESHDFYAYLLEDGRAVLQSGKDGWYSILSQELYSELSELWSNLTAGSLYE
;
A
#
# COMPACT_ATOMS: atom_id res chain seq x y z
N MET A 1 -53.95 -53.52 -30.37
CA MET A 1 -54.25 -53.36 -28.93
C MET A 1 -53.79 -51.97 -28.52
N ALA A 2 -54.73 -51.04 -28.33
CA ALA A 2 -54.41 -49.71 -27.84
C ALA A 2 -54.30 -49.75 -26.31
N ASN A 3 -53.12 -49.39 -25.78
CA ASN A 3 -52.90 -49.31 -24.34
C ASN A 3 -53.74 -48.15 -23.80
N LYS A 4 -54.86 -48.47 -23.16
CA LYS A 4 -55.75 -47.50 -22.51
C LYS A 4 -55.07 -47.10 -21.21
N ILE A 5 -54.31 -46.01 -21.24
CA ILE A 5 -53.65 -45.46 -20.06
C ILE A 5 -54.75 -45.07 -19.06
N ASN A 6 -54.69 -45.65 -17.86
CA ASN A 6 -55.69 -45.44 -16.82
C ASN A 6 -55.70 -43.97 -16.40
N THR A 7 -56.76 -43.26 -16.79
CA THR A 7 -57.07 -41.88 -16.43
C THR A 7 -56.80 -41.54 -14.95
N PRO A 8 -57.13 -42.38 -13.94
CA PRO A 8 -56.85 -42.04 -12.53
C PRO A 8 -55.36 -41.98 -12.18
N VAL A 9 -54.49 -42.69 -12.90
CA VAL A 9 -53.03 -42.69 -12.66
C VAL A 9 -52.40 -41.39 -13.17
N ILE A 10 -52.89 -40.86 -14.29
CA ILE A 10 -52.47 -39.57 -14.82
C ILE A 10 -52.90 -38.44 -13.87
N THR A 11 -54.13 -38.50 -13.35
CA THR A 11 -54.63 -37.49 -12.41
C THR A 11 -53.81 -37.45 -11.12
N LEU A 12 -53.42 -38.61 -10.58
CA LEU A 12 -52.59 -38.68 -9.37
C LEU A 12 -51.19 -38.08 -9.59
N PHE A 13 -50.59 -38.35 -10.76
CA PHE A 13 -49.29 -37.80 -11.15
C PHE A 13 -49.33 -36.27 -11.30
N VAL A 14 -50.40 -35.73 -11.91
CA VAL A 14 -50.57 -34.28 -12.08
C VAL A 14 -50.79 -33.59 -10.73
N ILE A 15 -51.57 -34.18 -9.82
CA ILE A 15 -51.76 -33.64 -8.46
C ILE A 15 -50.44 -33.63 -7.68
N MET A 16 -49.61 -34.67 -7.81
CA MET A 16 -48.31 -34.72 -7.16
C MET A 16 -47.34 -33.67 -7.73
N ILE A 17 -47.30 -33.48 -9.04
CA ILE A 17 -46.48 -32.43 -9.67
C ILE A 17 -46.97 -31.03 -9.26
N MET A 18 -48.28 -30.81 -9.21
CA MET A 18 -48.86 -29.54 -8.74
C MET A 18 -48.59 -29.29 -7.25
N ALA A 19 -48.57 -30.33 -6.42
CA ALA A 19 -48.21 -30.22 -5.00
C ALA A 19 -46.71 -29.90 -4.81
N VAL A 20 -45.84 -30.50 -5.62
CA VAL A 20 -44.39 -30.19 -5.62
C VAL A 20 -44.13 -28.79 -6.16
N ALA A 21 -44.82 -28.36 -7.22
CA ALA A 21 -44.74 -26.99 -7.74
C ALA A 21 -45.31 -25.96 -6.77
N ALA A 22 -46.41 -26.28 -6.05
CA ALA A 22 -46.96 -25.44 -5.00
C ALA A 22 -46.02 -25.35 -3.79
N ALA A 23 -45.37 -26.45 -3.39
CA ALA A 23 -44.34 -26.43 -2.36
C ALA A 23 -43.11 -25.61 -2.80
N ALA A 24 -42.68 -25.73 -4.06
CA ALA A 24 -41.62 -24.91 -4.64
C ALA A 24 -42.00 -23.41 -4.72
N LEU A 25 -43.28 -23.08 -4.87
CA LEU A 25 -43.80 -21.70 -4.83
C LEU A 25 -43.97 -21.15 -3.40
N ILE A 26 -44.19 -22.02 -2.40
CA ILE A 26 -44.26 -21.64 -0.98
C ILE A 26 -42.86 -21.49 -0.36
N PHE A 27 -41.88 -22.30 -0.79
CA PHE A 27 -40.48 -22.23 -0.35
C PHE A 27 -39.57 -21.38 -1.27
N GLY A 28 -40.02 -21.06 -2.49
CA GLY A 28 -39.31 -20.23 -3.46
C GLY A 28 -39.57 -18.73 -3.32
N GLY A 29 -39.80 -18.25 -2.09
CA GLY A 29 -39.74 -16.82 -1.83
C GLY A 29 -38.31 -16.35 -2.09
N ALA A 30 -38.13 -15.30 -2.90
CA ALA A 30 -36.84 -14.62 -3.02
C ALA A 30 -36.24 -14.46 -1.62
N ALA A 31 -35.04 -15.01 -1.40
CA ALA A 31 -34.38 -14.97 -0.09
C ALA A 31 -34.41 -13.53 0.41
N ARG A 32 -35.20 -13.26 1.46
CA ARG A 32 -35.30 -11.92 2.02
C ARG A 32 -33.92 -11.57 2.55
N LYS A 33 -33.32 -10.50 2.03
CA LYS A 33 -32.15 -9.88 2.63
C LYS A 33 -32.49 -9.50 4.07
N VAL A 34 -31.83 -10.14 5.03
CA VAL A 34 -31.97 -9.82 6.46
C VAL A 34 -30.63 -9.24 6.90
N PRO A 35 -30.47 -7.91 6.90
CA PRO A 35 -29.25 -7.29 7.34
C PRO A 35 -29.06 -7.45 8.84
N VAL A 36 -27.83 -7.30 9.28
CA VAL A 36 -27.52 -7.19 10.71
C VAL A 36 -28.22 -5.95 11.27
N PRO A 37 -28.97 -6.08 12.38
CA PRO A 37 -29.52 -4.89 13.03
C PRO A 37 -28.34 -4.04 13.52
N LEU A 38 -28.40 -2.72 13.42
CA LEU A 38 -27.35 -1.79 13.88
C LEU A 38 -27.98 -0.60 14.62
N PRO A 39 -27.28 -0.01 15.61
CA PRO A 39 -27.70 1.24 16.23
C PRO A 39 -27.66 2.38 15.21
N GLN A 40 -28.41 3.45 15.49
CA GLN A 40 -28.27 4.69 14.70
C GLN A 40 -26.91 5.34 14.99
N SER A 41 -26.31 6.04 14.03
CA SER A 41 -25.00 6.68 14.23
C SER A 41 -24.99 7.68 15.39
N SER A 42 -26.13 8.31 15.69
CA SER A 42 -26.31 9.21 16.83
C SER A 42 -26.31 8.53 18.20
N GLU A 43 -26.51 7.20 18.24
CA GLU A 43 -26.52 6.39 19.46
C GLU A 43 -25.14 5.78 19.76
N VAL A 44 -24.20 5.87 18.82
CA VAL A 44 -22.84 5.34 18.95
C VAL A 44 -21.94 6.38 19.61
N MET A 45 -21.26 5.97 20.69
CA MET A 45 -20.29 6.82 21.40
C MET A 45 -18.92 6.75 20.72
N SER A 46 -18.45 5.55 20.42
CA SER A 46 -17.20 5.31 19.71
C SER A 46 -17.23 3.94 19.03
N ILE A 47 -16.30 3.69 18.11
CA ILE A 47 -16.04 2.37 17.56
C ILE A 47 -14.56 2.07 17.74
N THR A 48 -14.22 0.88 18.24
CA THR A 48 -12.85 0.38 18.21
C THR A 48 -12.73 -0.69 17.15
N ILE A 49 -11.71 -0.60 16.30
CA ILE A 49 -11.41 -1.66 15.33
C ILE A 49 -10.01 -2.19 15.64
N GLU A 50 -9.90 -3.50 15.79
CA GLU A 50 -8.65 -4.22 16.02
C GLU A 50 -8.49 -5.25 14.91
N GLN A 51 -7.31 -5.27 14.27
CA GLN A 51 -6.98 -6.32 13.32
C GLN A 51 -6.29 -7.45 14.05
N ILE A 52 -6.76 -8.68 13.86
CA ILE A 52 -6.12 -9.91 14.31
C ILE A 52 -5.59 -10.64 13.09
N ASN A 53 -4.29 -10.95 13.07
CA ASN A 53 -3.62 -11.74 12.03
C ASN A 53 -2.88 -12.89 12.70
N GLU A 54 -3.04 -14.12 12.19
CA GLU A 54 -2.46 -15.33 12.77
C GLU A 54 -2.77 -15.54 14.28
N GLY A 55 -3.90 -14.98 14.75
CA GLY A 55 -4.29 -14.99 16.17
C GLY A 55 -3.63 -13.93 17.05
N GLU A 56 -2.82 -13.04 16.49
CA GLU A 56 -2.14 -11.94 17.18
C GLU A 56 -2.74 -10.58 16.79
N SER A 57 -2.75 -9.63 17.72
CA SER A 57 -3.23 -8.27 17.47
C SER A 57 -2.22 -7.44 16.67
N SER A 58 -2.70 -6.75 15.63
CA SER A 58 -1.94 -5.80 14.81
C SER A 58 -2.22 -4.34 15.21
N GLY A 59 -2.80 -4.13 16.40
CA GLY A 59 -3.15 -2.82 16.94
C GLY A 59 -4.64 -2.53 16.94
N THR A 60 -5.03 -1.52 17.72
CA THR A 60 -6.42 -1.07 17.86
C THR A 60 -6.52 0.40 17.52
N ILE A 61 -7.53 0.75 16.75
CA ILE A 61 -7.86 2.14 16.41
C ILE A 61 -9.13 2.56 17.14
N HIS A 62 -9.21 3.85 17.46
CA HIS A 62 -10.38 4.46 18.08
C HIS A 62 -11.02 5.46 17.11
N ILE A 63 -12.27 5.19 16.74
CA ILE A 63 -13.06 5.99 15.83
C ILE A 63 -14.12 6.72 16.64
N SER A 64 -14.07 8.05 16.61
CA SER A 64 -15.08 8.91 17.25
C SER A 64 -15.60 10.01 16.34
N GLN A 65 -15.02 10.17 15.14
CA GLN A 65 -15.50 11.12 14.15
C GLN A 65 -16.79 10.61 13.51
N LYS A 66 -17.79 11.48 13.41
CA LYS A 66 -19.13 11.12 12.94
C LYS A 66 -19.12 10.49 11.54
N THR A 67 -18.33 11.04 10.61
CA THR A 67 -18.22 10.54 9.23
C THR A 67 -17.69 9.11 9.18
N ASP A 68 -16.70 8.79 10.00
CA ASP A 68 -16.06 7.47 10.02
C ASP A 68 -16.93 6.45 10.77
N VAL A 69 -17.61 6.87 11.84
CA VAL A 69 -18.65 6.06 12.50
C VAL A 69 -19.75 5.68 11.50
N GLU A 70 -20.25 6.65 10.72
CA GLU A 70 -21.27 6.38 9.69
C GLU A 70 -20.74 5.47 8.59
N ALA A 71 -19.47 5.60 8.19
CA ALA A 71 -18.84 4.71 7.22
C ALA A 71 -18.80 3.26 7.71
N VAL A 72 -18.34 3.01 8.95
CA VAL A 72 -18.31 1.66 9.53
C VAL A 72 -19.72 1.06 9.62
N LEU A 73 -20.71 1.83 10.11
CA LEU A 73 -22.09 1.35 10.23
C LEU A 73 -22.69 1.00 8.86
N ASN A 74 -22.44 1.81 7.83
CA ASN A 74 -22.91 1.53 6.47
C ASN A 74 -22.32 0.24 5.90
N VAL A 75 -21.04 -0.02 6.20
CA VAL A 75 -20.37 -1.25 5.79
C VAL A 75 -21.01 -2.47 6.46
N LEU A 76 -21.25 -2.41 7.77
CA LEU A 76 -21.90 -3.48 8.51
C LEU A 76 -23.36 -3.71 8.05
N ALA A 77 -24.06 -2.64 7.62
CA ALA A 77 -25.46 -2.71 7.23
C ALA A 77 -25.72 -3.51 5.94
N ASN A 78 -24.74 -3.59 5.03
CA ASN A 78 -24.89 -4.29 3.76
C ASN A 78 -24.57 -5.79 3.91
N THR A 79 -25.47 -6.50 4.60
CA THR A 79 -25.30 -7.89 4.99
C THR A 79 -26.54 -8.73 4.73
N ASP A 80 -26.33 -10.04 4.60
CA ASP A 80 -27.39 -11.04 4.44
C ASP A 80 -27.20 -12.17 5.47
N LYS A 81 -28.13 -12.28 6.43
CA LYS A 81 -28.08 -13.33 7.45
C LYS A 81 -28.05 -14.71 6.81
N THR A 82 -27.07 -15.53 7.21
CA THR A 82 -26.95 -16.90 6.74
C THR A 82 -27.78 -17.86 7.61
N LEU A 83 -27.87 -19.12 7.19
CA LEU A 83 -28.44 -20.19 8.02
C LEU A 83 -27.44 -20.73 9.07
N GLN A 84 -26.20 -20.25 9.07
CA GLN A 84 -25.17 -20.69 10.02
C GLN A 84 -25.39 -20.05 11.39
N GLN A 85 -25.07 -20.80 12.45
CA GLN A 85 -25.14 -20.33 13.83
C GLN A 85 -23.77 -19.86 14.29
N SER A 86 -23.71 -18.68 14.92
CA SER A 86 -22.56 -18.27 15.72
C SER A 86 -22.71 -18.86 17.11
N VAL A 87 -21.76 -19.71 17.51
CA VAL A 87 -21.77 -20.41 18.80
C VAL A 87 -20.50 -20.15 19.62
N ASN A 88 -19.59 -19.31 19.09
CA ASN A 88 -18.31 -18.99 19.68
C ASN A 88 -18.27 -17.51 20.07
N ASP A 89 -17.40 -17.15 21.02
CA ASP A 89 -17.15 -15.76 21.41
C ASP A 89 -16.38 -14.97 20.33
N ALA A 90 -15.65 -15.68 19.46
CA ALA A 90 -14.89 -15.18 18.31
C ALA A 90 -14.93 -16.21 17.18
N PRO A 91 -14.75 -15.81 15.91
CA PRO A 91 -14.71 -16.76 14.80
C PRO A 91 -13.56 -17.75 14.98
N ASN A 92 -13.74 -18.98 14.53
CA ASN A 92 -12.66 -19.97 14.47
C ASN A 92 -11.78 -19.72 13.23
N ARG A 93 -11.21 -18.51 13.14
CA ARG A 93 -10.34 -18.03 12.07
C ARG A 93 -9.17 -17.28 12.70
N ASN A 94 -8.01 -17.39 12.07
CA ASN A 94 -6.79 -16.76 12.55
C ASN A 94 -6.73 -15.27 12.16
N ASP A 95 -7.40 -14.90 11.06
CA ASP A 95 -7.37 -13.54 10.52
C ASP A 95 -8.79 -12.96 10.51
N TYR A 96 -8.97 -11.85 11.21
CA TYR A 96 -10.24 -11.13 11.27
C TYR A 96 -10.06 -9.70 11.80
N PHE A 97 -11.02 -8.84 11.51
CA PHE A 97 -11.18 -7.57 12.22
C PHE A 97 -12.20 -7.73 13.35
N GLN A 98 -11.82 -7.39 14.57
CA GLN A 98 -12.73 -7.22 15.69
C GLN A 98 -13.22 -5.77 15.71
N ILE A 99 -14.53 -5.58 15.64
CA ILE A 99 -15.18 -4.26 15.61
C ILE A 99 -16.08 -4.17 16.84
N ASN A 100 -15.71 -3.34 17.82
CA ASN A 100 -16.57 -3.05 18.97
C ASN A 100 -17.26 -1.71 18.77
N ILE A 101 -18.58 -1.71 18.82
CA ILE A 101 -19.41 -0.51 18.80
C ILE A 101 -19.81 -0.19 20.24
N GLU A 102 -19.25 0.89 20.79
CA GLU A 102 -19.59 1.39 22.11
C GLU A 102 -20.88 2.22 22.03
N SER A 103 -21.91 1.80 22.75
CA SER A 103 -23.20 2.50 22.79
C SER A 103 -23.92 2.21 24.11
N ILE A 104 -25.22 2.49 24.20
CA ILE A 104 -26.03 2.03 25.35
C ILE A 104 -26.03 0.50 25.46
N ASN A 105 -25.95 -0.20 24.31
CA ASN A 105 -25.81 -1.64 24.24
C ASN A 105 -24.57 -1.95 23.41
N ASP A 106 -23.44 -2.21 24.07
CA ASP A 106 -22.19 -2.54 23.38
C ASP A 106 -22.35 -3.79 22.53
N ARG A 107 -21.79 -3.73 21.32
CA ARG A 107 -21.88 -4.82 20.37
C ARG A 107 -20.53 -5.09 19.75
N ARG A 108 -20.23 -6.37 19.58
CA ARG A 108 -18.99 -6.84 18.99
C ARG A 108 -19.29 -7.62 17.72
N PHE A 109 -18.55 -7.27 16.68
CA PHE A 109 -18.61 -7.94 15.39
C PHE A 109 -17.22 -8.43 15.00
N TYR A 110 -17.19 -9.47 14.19
CA TYR A 110 -15.98 -9.97 13.58
C TYR A 110 -16.16 -10.03 12.07
N LEU A 111 -15.27 -9.37 11.34
CA LEU A 111 -15.22 -9.42 9.88
C LEU A 111 -14.07 -10.33 9.46
N TYR A 112 -14.36 -11.36 8.66
CA TYR A 112 -13.34 -12.29 8.16
C TYR A 112 -13.62 -12.75 6.74
N ASN A 113 -12.56 -13.22 6.08
CA ASN A 113 -12.63 -13.93 4.82
C ASN A 113 -12.59 -15.45 5.07
N ASP A 114 -13.40 -16.19 4.34
CA ASP A 114 -13.35 -17.65 4.29
C ASP A 114 -13.50 -18.10 2.83
N ASN A 115 -12.40 -18.56 2.22
CA ASN A 115 -12.36 -19.00 0.83
C ASN A 115 -12.99 -17.98 -0.14
N GLU A 116 -12.47 -16.75 -0.13
CA GLU A 116 -12.90 -15.61 -0.97
C GLU A 116 -14.31 -15.06 -0.68
N LYS A 117 -14.97 -15.57 0.37
CA LYS A 117 -16.27 -15.07 0.83
C LYS A 117 -16.11 -14.32 2.13
N TYR A 118 -16.78 -13.17 2.22
CA TYR A 118 -16.69 -12.31 3.39
C TYR A 118 -17.88 -12.50 4.31
N TYR A 119 -17.62 -12.50 5.61
CA TYR A 119 -18.61 -12.70 6.64
C TYR A 119 -18.45 -11.68 7.76
N ILE A 120 -19.58 -11.28 8.32
CA ILE A 120 -19.68 -10.55 9.58
C ILE A 120 -20.34 -11.49 10.59
N GLU A 121 -19.70 -11.71 11.72
CA GLU A 121 -20.21 -12.55 12.80
C GLU A 121 -20.44 -11.72 14.06
N GLU A 122 -21.64 -11.83 14.62
CA GLU A 122 -21.95 -11.32 15.95
C GLU A 122 -22.13 -12.52 16.88
N PRO A 123 -21.34 -12.63 17.97
CA PRO A 123 -21.40 -13.76 18.90
C PRO A 123 -22.82 -14.08 19.34
N TYR A 124 -23.21 -15.35 19.20
CA TYR A 124 -24.52 -15.88 19.60
C TYR A 124 -25.73 -15.28 18.87
N ALA A 125 -25.55 -14.30 17.97
CA ALA A 125 -26.63 -13.66 17.23
C ALA A 125 -26.73 -14.18 15.78
N GLY A 126 -25.58 -14.38 15.11
CA GLY A 126 -25.53 -15.03 13.81
C GLY A 126 -24.36 -14.63 12.94
N ILE A 127 -24.23 -15.36 11.83
CA ILE A 127 -23.23 -15.13 10.79
C ILE A 127 -23.94 -14.55 9.57
N TYR A 128 -23.41 -13.46 9.05
CA TYR A 128 -23.97 -12.68 7.97
C TYR A 128 -22.99 -12.67 6.81
N LYS A 129 -23.46 -12.97 5.59
CA LYS A 129 -22.65 -12.83 4.39
C LYS A 129 -22.56 -11.35 4.04
N THR A 130 -21.36 -10.89 3.68
CA THR A 130 -21.11 -9.55 3.16
C THR A 130 -20.31 -9.62 1.86
N THR A 131 -19.86 -8.47 1.35
CA THR A 131 -19.15 -8.36 0.08
C THR A 131 -17.66 -8.03 0.29
N ARG A 132 -16.85 -8.23 -0.76
CA ARG A 132 -15.43 -7.87 -0.72
C ARG A 132 -15.26 -6.37 -0.50
N GLU A 133 -16.12 -5.56 -1.12
CA GLU A 133 -16.09 -4.09 -1.00
C GLU A 133 -16.32 -3.66 0.45
N ALA A 134 -17.20 -4.34 1.18
CA ALA A 134 -17.39 -4.12 2.61
C ALA A 134 -16.13 -4.47 3.42
N GLY A 135 -15.47 -5.59 3.08
CA GLY A 135 -14.18 -5.96 3.65
C GLY A 135 -13.11 -4.89 3.45
N THR A 136 -12.91 -4.47 2.19
CA THR A 136 -11.97 -3.41 1.80
C THR A 136 -12.27 -2.08 2.50
N ALA A 137 -13.54 -1.73 2.68
CA ALA A 137 -13.91 -0.49 3.36
C ALA A 137 -13.49 -0.47 4.84
N ILE A 138 -13.65 -1.58 5.57
CA ILE A 138 -13.12 -1.67 6.95
C ILE A 138 -11.60 -1.58 6.96
N VAL A 139 -10.91 -2.25 6.03
CA VAL A 139 -9.45 -2.12 5.90
C VAL A 139 -9.06 -0.66 5.69
N LYS A 140 -9.68 0.05 4.74
CA LYS A 140 -9.39 1.48 4.48
C LYS A 140 -9.60 2.36 5.71
N ILE A 141 -10.72 2.18 6.41
CA ILE A 141 -11.02 2.91 7.64
C ILE A 141 -9.98 2.58 8.71
N TYR A 142 -9.65 1.29 8.85
CA TYR A 142 -8.61 0.81 9.75
C TYR A 142 -7.29 1.50 9.40
N THR A 143 -6.72 1.33 8.22
CA THR A 143 -5.41 1.87 7.84
C THR A 143 -5.35 3.41 7.91
N ALA A 144 -6.42 4.11 7.48
CA ALA A 144 -6.47 5.57 7.50
C ALA A 144 -6.55 6.16 8.92
N ASN A 145 -7.26 5.49 9.83
CA ASN A 145 -7.37 5.89 11.24
C ASN A 145 -6.34 5.20 12.13
N SER A 146 -5.63 4.22 11.59
CA SER A 146 -4.53 3.55 12.29
C SER A 146 -3.41 4.50 12.54
N GLY A 147 -3.19 5.48 11.64
CA GLY A 147 -2.07 6.41 11.70
C GLY A 147 -0.85 5.71 12.27
N VAL A 148 -0.52 4.50 11.75
CA VAL A 148 0.12 3.41 12.49
C VAL A 148 1.29 3.99 13.29
N SER A 149 1.03 4.30 14.56
CA SER A 149 2.10 4.65 15.47
C SER A 149 2.77 3.32 15.74
N ILE A 150 3.76 3.00 14.93
CA ILE A 150 4.57 1.80 15.09
C ILE A 150 4.97 1.75 16.57
N ASN A 151 4.49 0.75 17.29
CA ASN A 151 4.74 0.66 18.71
C ASN A 151 6.14 0.08 18.90
N ALA A 152 7.11 0.96 19.15
CA ALA A 152 8.51 0.56 19.31
C ALA A 152 8.70 -0.53 20.38
N GLN A 153 7.91 -0.51 21.45
CA GLN A 153 7.96 -1.51 22.53
C GLN A 153 7.46 -2.88 22.06
N GLU A 154 6.48 -2.91 21.17
CA GLU A 154 5.89 -4.13 20.62
C GLU A 154 6.77 -4.76 19.55
N LEU A 155 7.33 -3.94 18.65
CA LEU A 155 8.39 -4.37 17.73
C LEU A 155 9.59 -4.93 18.50
N TRP A 156 10.06 -4.22 19.53
CA TRP A 156 11.18 -4.67 20.36
C TRP A 156 10.94 -6.07 20.92
N LYS A 157 9.75 -6.31 21.48
CA LYS A 157 9.39 -7.61 22.07
C LYS A 157 9.28 -8.73 21.03
N SER A 158 8.99 -8.39 19.78
CA SER A 158 8.76 -9.33 18.69
C SER A 158 10.02 -9.65 17.88
N ARG A 159 11.16 -9.02 18.21
CA ARG A 159 12.45 -9.31 17.56
C ARG A 159 12.80 -10.79 17.64
N THR A 160 13.51 -11.28 16.64
CA THR A 160 13.96 -12.68 16.57
C THR A 160 15.43 -12.78 16.17
N PRO A 161 16.19 -13.71 16.76
CA PRO A 161 17.57 -13.96 16.34
C PRO A 161 17.65 -14.71 14.99
N TYR A 162 16.54 -15.27 14.51
CA TYR A 162 16.56 -16.22 13.40
C TYR A 162 15.38 -16.03 12.44
N VAL A 163 15.69 -15.72 11.18
CA VAL A 163 14.73 -15.54 10.08
C VAL A 163 13.88 -16.78 9.79
N GLY A 164 14.36 -17.98 10.14
CA GLY A 164 13.59 -19.22 9.95
C GLY A 164 12.45 -19.42 10.96
N ASP A 165 12.28 -18.51 11.92
CA ASP A 165 11.12 -18.50 12.81
C ASP A 165 9.93 -17.81 12.13
N SER A 166 9.14 -18.59 11.38
CA SER A 166 8.01 -18.06 10.62
C SER A 166 6.98 -17.35 11.49
N SER A 167 6.77 -17.80 12.73
CA SER A 167 5.81 -17.17 13.63
C SER A 167 6.31 -15.80 14.09
N ALA A 168 7.59 -15.68 14.45
CA ALA A 168 8.16 -14.40 14.84
C ALA A 168 8.25 -13.41 13.65
N VAL A 169 8.63 -13.90 12.46
CA VAL A 169 8.68 -13.08 11.24
C VAL A 169 7.28 -12.61 10.83
N GLY A 170 6.28 -13.49 10.83
CA GLY A 170 4.90 -13.13 10.53
C GLY A 170 4.36 -12.05 11.48
N LYS A 171 4.65 -12.19 12.79
CA LYS A 171 4.31 -11.17 13.79
C LYS A 171 4.99 -9.82 13.53
N LEU A 172 6.26 -9.81 13.11
CA LEU A 172 6.93 -8.56 12.77
C LEU A 172 6.28 -7.90 11.55
N LEU A 173 6.00 -8.67 10.49
CA LEU A 173 5.34 -8.15 9.28
C LEU A 173 3.94 -7.61 9.57
N SER A 174 3.17 -8.25 10.47
CA SER A 174 1.83 -7.79 10.84
C SER A 174 1.82 -6.46 11.60
N LEU A 175 2.93 -6.10 12.25
CA LEU A 175 3.11 -4.84 12.98
C LEU A 175 3.60 -3.69 12.09
N LEU A 176 4.02 -3.98 10.86
CA LEU A 176 4.59 -3.00 9.94
C LEU A 176 3.51 -2.41 9.01
N PRO A 177 3.43 -1.08 8.89
CA PRO A 177 2.44 -0.45 8.01
C PRO A 177 2.78 -0.66 6.55
N LEU A 178 1.76 -0.88 5.71
CA LEU A 178 1.91 -0.96 4.26
C LEU A 178 1.61 0.40 3.60
N PRO A 179 2.23 0.69 2.43
CA PRO A 179 1.82 1.80 1.58
C PRO A 179 0.32 1.71 1.25
N GLY A 180 -0.34 2.88 1.13
CA GLY A 180 -1.73 2.93 0.68
C GLY A 180 -1.88 2.32 -0.71
N GLY A 181 -2.89 1.47 -0.91
CA GLY A 181 -3.12 0.75 -2.16
C GLY A 181 -2.43 -0.61 -2.25
N LEU A 182 -1.56 -0.97 -1.30
CA LEU A 182 -0.99 -2.31 -1.19
C LEU A 182 -1.67 -3.10 -0.08
N LEU A 183 -1.99 -4.37 -0.37
CA LEU A 183 -2.56 -5.31 0.58
C LEU A 183 -1.57 -6.45 0.82
N HIS A 184 -1.49 -6.89 2.07
CA HIS A 184 -0.79 -8.12 2.40
C HIS A 184 -1.49 -9.31 1.76
N ASP A 185 -0.72 -10.19 1.11
CA ASP A 185 -1.18 -11.50 0.67
C ASP A 185 -0.57 -12.61 1.52
N HIS A 186 0.73 -12.82 1.40
CA HIS A 186 1.48 -13.78 2.21
C HIS A 186 2.97 -13.39 2.30
N PHE A 187 3.78 -14.20 2.95
CA PHE A 187 5.24 -14.06 2.95
C PHE A 187 5.91 -15.43 2.85
N GLU A 188 7.12 -15.45 2.30
CA GLU A 188 7.94 -16.65 2.19
C GLU A 188 9.30 -16.45 2.88
N LEU A 189 9.82 -17.53 3.46
CA LEU A 189 11.14 -17.54 4.08
C LEU A 189 12.17 -18.16 3.12
N ARG A 190 13.12 -17.35 2.67
CA ARG A 190 14.24 -17.79 1.84
C ARG A 190 15.39 -18.24 2.73
N THR A 191 15.30 -19.49 3.19
CA THR A 191 16.24 -20.08 4.17
C THR A 191 16.98 -21.31 3.64
N THR A 192 16.96 -21.52 2.32
CA THR A 192 17.62 -22.67 1.70
C THR A 192 19.13 -22.50 1.72
N GLY A 193 19.83 -23.45 2.37
CA GLY A 193 21.29 -23.40 2.48
C GLY A 193 21.79 -22.20 3.28
N ASN A 194 22.49 -21.29 2.60
CA ASN A 194 23.08 -20.09 3.22
C ASN A 194 22.19 -18.85 3.12
N GLU A 195 21.05 -18.94 2.41
CA GLU A 195 20.11 -17.82 2.29
C GLU A 195 19.53 -17.45 3.64
N ARG A 196 19.39 -16.16 3.88
CA ARG A 196 18.77 -15.62 5.08
C ARG A 196 17.84 -14.48 4.69
N GLY A 197 16.75 -14.84 4.00
CA GLY A 197 15.84 -13.85 3.45
C GLY A 197 14.38 -14.03 3.84
N VAL A 198 13.64 -12.94 3.69
CA VAL A 198 12.18 -12.87 3.75
C VAL A 198 11.69 -12.26 2.45
N GLU A 199 10.65 -12.83 1.86
CA GLU A 199 9.93 -12.26 0.75
C GLU A 199 8.51 -11.91 1.20
N TRP A 200 8.13 -10.64 1.08
CA TRP A 200 6.80 -10.16 1.41
C TRP A 200 6.01 -9.98 0.12
N ILE A 201 4.96 -10.78 -0.07
CA ILE A 201 4.14 -10.76 -1.26
C ILE A 201 2.92 -9.86 -0.99
N LEU A 202 2.75 -8.87 -1.85
CA LEU A 202 1.72 -7.84 -1.77
C LEU A 202 0.87 -7.81 -3.04
N ILE A 203 -0.38 -7.41 -2.90
CA ILE A 203 -1.32 -7.21 -4.01
C ILE A 203 -1.61 -5.72 -4.16
N GLU A 204 -1.51 -5.22 -5.39
CA GLU A 204 -1.89 -3.85 -5.74
C GLU A 204 -3.41 -3.72 -5.94
N GLU A 205 -4.03 -2.70 -5.35
CA GLU A 205 -5.40 -2.27 -5.70
C GLU A 205 -5.37 -1.41 -6.98
N ASP A 206 -6.26 -1.73 -7.94
CA ASP A 206 -6.37 -1.02 -9.24
C ASP A 206 -6.30 0.51 -9.09
N ASN A 207 -5.35 1.11 -9.82
CA ASN A 207 -5.26 2.55 -10.09
C ASN A 207 -4.91 3.43 -8.87
N THR A 208 -4.21 2.89 -7.87
CA THR A 208 -3.66 3.64 -6.74
C THR A 208 -2.14 3.75 -6.80
N SER A 209 -1.63 4.97 -6.94
CA SER A 209 -0.19 5.26 -6.74
C SER A 209 0.20 5.00 -5.29
N TYR A 210 1.28 4.25 -5.07
CA TYR A 210 1.83 3.93 -3.75
C TYR A 210 3.28 4.41 -3.61
N SER A 211 3.65 4.75 -2.38
CA SER A 211 4.99 5.21 -2.02
C SER A 211 5.87 4.04 -1.57
N LEU A 212 7.08 3.94 -2.12
CA LEU A 212 8.07 2.93 -1.71
C LEU A 212 8.74 3.28 -0.38
N ARG A 213 8.70 4.54 0.07
CA ARG A 213 9.35 4.98 1.31
C ARG A 213 8.87 4.21 2.53
N GLN A 214 7.60 3.82 2.56
CA GLN A 214 7.09 2.99 3.65
C GLN A 214 7.68 1.58 3.61
N LEU A 215 7.94 1.01 2.41
CA LEU A 215 8.66 -0.26 2.26
C LEU A 215 10.12 -0.11 2.67
N ASP A 216 10.77 1.00 2.34
CA ASP A 216 12.14 1.29 2.75
C ASP A 216 12.26 1.35 4.29
N LYS A 217 11.28 1.99 4.95
CA LYS A 217 11.18 2.01 6.43
C LYS A 217 10.97 0.61 7.00
N ASN A 218 10.10 -0.18 6.38
CA ASN A 218 9.85 -1.54 6.81
C ASN A 218 11.11 -2.41 6.68
N ALA A 219 11.85 -2.27 5.59
CA ALA A 219 13.12 -2.96 5.37
C ALA A 219 14.12 -2.63 6.48
N LEU A 220 14.33 -1.35 6.80
CA LEU A 220 15.20 -0.92 7.90
C LEU A 220 14.81 -1.58 9.24
N LEU A 221 13.51 -1.56 9.56
CA LEU A 221 13.00 -2.16 10.80
C LEU A 221 13.21 -3.68 10.81
N LEU A 222 12.96 -4.38 9.71
CA LEU A 222 13.16 -5.83 9.62
C LEU A 222 14.63 -6.22 9.79
N PHE A 223 15.56 -5.50 9.16
CA PHE A 223 17.00 -5.76 9.33
C PHE A 223 17.47 -5.48 10.76
N ALA A 224 16.87 -4.52 11.46
CA ALA A 224 17.16 -4.30 12.87
C ALA A 224 16.62 -5.43 13.76
N LEU A 225 15.40 -5.91 13.47
CA LEU A 225 14.63 -6.79 14.35
C LEU A 225 14.86 -8.30 14.10
N ILE A 226 15.44 -8.67 12.97
CA ILE A 226 15.76 -10.06 12.61
C ILE A 226 17.29 -10.21 12.49
N ASP A 227 17.93 -10.72 13.56
CA ASP A 227 19.39 -10.62 13.77
C ASP A 227 20.23 -11.24 12.64
N ASN A 228 19.73 -12.26 11.94
CA ASN A 228 20.46 -12.93 10.86
C ASN A 228 19.86 -12.71 9.45
N LEU A 229 18.88 -11.81 9.29
CA LEU A 229 18.30 -11.43 7.99
C LEU A 229 19.31 -10.66 7.12
N GLU A 230 19.67 -11.21 5.96
CA GLU A 230 20.57 -10.56 4.99
C GLU A 230 19.82 -9.95 3.80
N ASP A 231 18.69 -10.55 3.41
CA ASP A 231 17.94 -10.18 2.22
C ASP A 231 16.44 -9.99 2.52
N PHE A 232 15.85 -8.91 2.03
CA PHE A 232 14.42 -8.66 2.12
C PHE A 232 13.88 -8.32 0.74
N TYR A 233 12.88 -9.08 0.30
CA TYR A 233 12.23 -8.92 -1.00
C TYR A 233 10.79 -8.46 -0.80
N VAL A 234 10.32 -7.57 -1.68
CA VAL A 234 8.89 -7.24 -1.78
C VAL A 234 8.45 -7.54 -3.21
N THR A 235 7.50 -8.45 -3.35
CA THR A 235 6.93 -8.83 -4.65
C THR A 235 5.53 -8.26 -4.73
N ILE A 236 5.29 -7.35 -5.67
CA ILE A 236 4.00 -6.71 -5.89
C ILE A 236 3.39 -7.31 -7.15
N GLY A 237 2.33 -8.11 -6.96
CA GLY A 237 1.63 -8.76 -8.05
C GLY A 237 0.55 -7.86 -8.66
N ASN A 238 0.52 -7.81 -10.00
CA ASN A 238 -0.55 -7.16 -10.77
C ASN A 238 -1.37 -8.21 -11.53
N LEU A 239 -2.64 -7.93 -11.82
CA LEU A 239 -3.52 -8.83 -12.60
C LEU A 239 -3.07 -9.06 -14.06
N SER A 240 -1.90 -8.54 -14.47
CA SER A 240 -1.41 -8.44 -15.84
C SER A 240 -0.05 -9.11 -16.13
N ASP A 241 0.35 -10.13 -15.35
CA ASP A 241 1.45 -11.09 -15.63
C ASP A 241 2.92 -10.61 -15.49
N ASP A 242 3.20 -9.39 -14.98
CA ASP A 242 4.57 -8.99 -14.63
C ASP A 242 4.64 -8.47 -13.18
N ASP A 243 5.18 -9.30 -12.29
CA ASP A 243 5.34 -8.98 -10.87
C ASP A 243 6.54 -8.04 -10.69
N THR A 244 6.34 -6.94 -9.95
CA THR A 244 7.46 -6.04 -9.63
C THR A 244 8.14 -6.51 -8.35
N VAL A 245 9.44 -6.78 -8.40
CA VAL A 245 10.23 -7.26 -7.27
C VAL A 245 11.23 -6.19 -6.82
N TYR A 246 11.11 -5.77 -5.56
CA TYR A 246 12.07 -4.90 -4.87
C TYR A 246 12.98 -5.74 -3.99
N HIS A 247 14.28 -5.46 -4.00
CA HIS A 247 15.27 -6.15 -3.19
C HIS A 247 16.03 -5.16 -2.32
N TYR A 248 16.02 -5.45 -1.03
CA TYR A 248 16.72 -4.74 0.02
C TYR A 248 17.76 -5.67 0.64
N THR A 249 18.91 -5.12 0.97
CA THR A 249 20.00 -5.85 1.65
C THR A 249 20.34 -5.21 2.97
N ARG A 250 20.85 -6.00 3.91
CA ARG A 250 21.37 -5.47 5.17
C ARG A 250 22.48 -4.43 4.96
N GLN A 251 23.32 -4.63 3.95
CA GLN A 251 24.40 -3.68 3.64
C GLN A 251 23.84 -2.28 3.33
N GLN A 252 22.78 -2.18 2.52
CA GLN A 252 22.13 -0.90 2.22
C GLN A 252 21.54 -0.26 3.47
N ALA A 253 20.95 -1.06 4.37
CA ALA A 253 20.43 -0.58 5.65
C ALA A 253 21.55 0.00 6.54
N ASP A 254 22.68 -0.71 6.66
CA ASP A 254 23.83 -0.29 7.44
C ASP A 254 24.47 1.01 6.89
N GLU A 255 24.56 1.12 5.56
CA GLU A 255 25.04 2.33 4.88
C GLU A 255 24.11 3.51 5.11
N LEU A 256 22.79 3.29 5.03
CA LEU A 256 21.78 4.33 5.22
C LEU A 256 21.80 4.92 6.64
N VAL A 257 21.92 4.07 7.67
CA VAL A 257 21.98 4.53 9.08
C VAL A 257 23.40 4.85 9.55
N GLY A 258 24.41 4.58 8.72
CA GLY A 258 25.83 4.84 8.99
C GLY A 258 26.48 3.92 10.03
N SER A 259 25.82 2.81 10.39
CA SER A 259 26.34 1.80 11.32
C SER A 259 25.52 0.50 11.24
N ASP A 260 25.95 -0.56 11.93
CA ASP A 260 25.16 -1.80 12.02
C ASP A 260 23.73 -1.53 12.53
N VAL A 261 22.74 -1.76 11.66
CA VAL A 261 21.32 -1.43 11.88
C VAL A 261 20.71 -2.24 13.04
N ARG A 262 21.30 -3.36 13.44
CA ARG A 262 20.80 -4.18 14.56
C ARG A 262 21.01 -3.55 15.93
N LYS A 263 21.90 -2.56 16.04
CA LYS A 263 22.05 -1.75 17.26
C LYS A 263 20.74 -1.05 17.63
N TYR A 264 19.89 -0.77 16.65
CA TYR A 264 18.62 -0.13 16.88
C TYR A 264 17.62 -1.05 17.61
N ALA A 265 17.83 -2.38 17.62
CA ALA A 265 16.98 -3.33 18.34
C ALA A 265 17.40 -3.57 19.82
N GLU A 266 18.41 -2.85 20.33
CA GLU A 266 18.89 -3.00 21.71
C GLU A 266 17.85 -2.54 22.74
N SER A 267 17.04 -1.53 22.42
CA SER A 267 15.96 -1.02 23.29
C SER A 267 14.77 -0.50 22.48
N PRO A 268 13.57 -0.38 23.08
CA PRO A 268 12.43 0.30 22.44
C PRO A 268 12.74 1.73 22.02
N GLU A 269 13.53 2.46 22.80
CA GLU A 269 13.93 3.84 22.47
C GLU A 269 14.81 3.90 21.22
N GLN A 270 15.67 2.91 21.02
CA GLN A 270 16.48 2.80 19.80
C GLN A 270 15.62 2.46 18.59
N ILE A 271 14.62 1.60 18.73
CA ILE A 271 13.65 1.34 17.65
C ILE A 271 12.87 2.61 17.32
N GLN A 272 12.50 3.42 18.32
CA GLN A 272 11.82 4.69 18.08
C GLN A 272 12.67 5.64 17.24
N ILE A 273 13.99 5.72 17.49
CA ILE A 273 14.91 6.50 16.65
C ILE A 273 14.89 5.98 15.20
N LEU A 274 14.83 4.66 15.00
CA LEU A 274 14.78 4.07 13.67
C LEU A 274 13.42 4.30 12.97
N ILE A 275 12.31 4.30 13.71
CA ILE A 275 10.97 4.67 13.20
C ILE A 275 10.96 6.12 12.71
N ASP A 276 11.59 7.01 13.48
CA ASP A 276 11.68 8.45 13.19
C ASP A 276 12.81 8.78 12.20
N PHE A 277 13.54 7.77 11.70
CA PHE A 277 14.67 7.96 10.82
C PHE A 277 14.22 8.57 9.48
N PRO A 278 14.81 9.69 9.05
CA PRO A 278 14.44 10.32 7.79
C PRO A 278 15.00 9.51 6.63
N ILE A 279 14.14 8.77 5.95
CA ILE A 279 14.47 8.22 4.63
C ILE A 279 14.30 9.36 3.62
N ALA A 280 15.40 9.73 2.96
CA ALA A 280 15.37 10.69 1.86
C ALA A 280 14.51 10.11 0.73
N GLU A 281 13.55 10.88 0.26
CA GLU A 281 12.76 10.50 -0.90
C GLU A 281 13.67 10.45 -2.13
N THR A 282 13.56 9.41 -2.94
CA THR A 282 14.25 9.33 -4.22
C THR A 282 13.51 10.24 -5.21
N PRO A 283 14.10 11.36 -5.64
CA PRO A 283 13.44 12.24 -6.60
C PRO A 283 13.24 11.55 -7.95
N LEU A 284 12.10 11.79 -8.57
CA LEU A 284 11.88 11.49 -9.98
C LEU A 284 12.36 12.65 -10.82
N TYR A 285 12.91 12.34 -12.00
CA TYR A 285 13.41 13.36 -12.92
C TYR A 285 12.77 13.24 -14.29
N SER A 286 12.47 14.39 -14.89
CA SER A 286 12.27 14.51 -16.33
C SER A 286 13.23 15.54 -16.90
N MET A 287 13.53 15.38 -18.19
CA MET A 287 14.32 16.32 -18.95
C MET A 287 13.47 16.89 -20.08
N ALA A 288 13.52 18.20 -20.26
CA ALA A 288 12.87 18.89 -21.36
C ALA A 288 13.85 19.81 -22.10
N LYS A 289 13.61 20.02 -23.39
CA LYS A 289 14.29 21.06 -24.16
C LYS A 289 13.35 22.22 -24.38
N LEU A 290 13.84 23.42 -24.07
CA LEU A 290 13.10 24.65 -24.19
C LEU A 290 13.71 25.54 -25.27
N GLU A 291 12.85 26.17 -26.06
CA GLU A 291 13.24 27.23 -26.99
C GLU A 291 12.42 28.48 -26.69
N ASN A 292 13.09 29.60 -26.40
CA ASN A 292 12.46 30.85 -25.98
C ASN A 292 11.47 30.64 -24.81
N GLY A 293 11.88 29.83 -23.83
CA GLY A 293 11.11 29.51 -22.62
C GLY A 293 9.91 28.58 -22.81
N LYS A 294 9.72 27.99 -24.00
CA LYS A 294 8.65 27.02 -24.26
C LYS A 294 9.22 25.62 -24.40
N ILE A 295 8.62 24.67 -23.67
CA ILE A 295 8.92 23.25 -23.80
C ILE A 295 8.58 22.79 -25.22
N ILE A 296 9.57 22.21 -25.90
CA ILE A 296 9.40 21.60 -27.23
C ILE A 296 9.06 20.12 -27.08
N SER A 297 9.76 19.43 -26.19
CA SER A 297 9.47 18.06 -25.77
C SER A 297 10.02 17.82 -24.37
N GLU A 298 9.53 16.77 -23.73
CA GLU A 298 9.87 16.34 -22.37
C GLU A 298 9.87 14.82 -22.31
N TYR A 299 10.83 14.24 -21.59
CA TYR A 299 10.98 12.80 -21.40
C TYR A 299 11.32 12.48 -19.94
N PRO A 300 10.75 11.42 -19.35
CA PRO A 300 11.20 10.93 -18.05
C PRO A 300 12.65 10.43 -18.15
N LEU A 301 13.41 10.54 -17.06
CA LEU A 301 14.75 9.96 -16.94
C LEU A 301 14.67 8.64 -16.19
N GLU A 302 15.09 7.55 -16.85
CA GLU A 302 15.13 6.19 -16.28
C GLU A 302 16.17 6.05 -15.15
N SER A 303 17.22 6.88 -15.16
CA SER A 303 18.26 6.92 -14.13
C SER A 303 18.43 8.34 -13.61
N SER A 304 18.53 8.48 -12.28
CA SER A 304 18.78 9.75 -11.62
C SER A 304 20.25 10.17 -11.63
N GLU A 305 21.19 9.27 -11.96
CA GLU A 305 22.63 9.46 -11.73
C GLU A 305 23.18 10.75 -12.37
N LEU A 306 22.85 10.98 -13.65
CA LEU A 306 23.31 12.19 -14.34
C LEU A 306 22.63 13.45 -13.80
N ALA A 307 21.32 13.39 -13.54
CA ALA A 307 20.56 14.52 -12.99
C ALA A 307 21.08 14.92 -11.61
N ASP A 308 21.27 13.94 -10.72
CA ASP A 308 21.86 14.12 -9.39
C ASP A 308 23.26 14.73 -9.51
N THR A 309 24.11 14.20 -10.39
CA THR A 309 25.49 14.69 -10.59
C THR A 309 25.51 16.13 -11.09
N VAL A 310 24.67 16.48 -12.05
CA VAL A 310 24.53 17.86 -12.58
C VAL A 310 24.10 18.83 -11.48
N ILE A 311 23.07 18.46 -10.71
CA ILE A 311 22.54 19.30 -9.64
C ILE A 311 23.59 19.46 -8.53
N MET A 312 24.23 18.36 -8.12
CA MET A 312 25.26 18.36 -7.08
C MET A 312 26.51 19.15 -7.45
N ASP A 313 26.98 19.09 -8.71
CA ASP A 313 28.12 19.87 -9.20
C ASP A 313 27.92 21.38 -9.00
N VAL A 314 26.68 21.85 -9.05
CA VAL A 314 26.31 23.25 -8.80
C VAL A 314 26.09 23.51 -7.32
N MET A 315 25.41 22.62 -6.60
CA MET A 315 25.12 22.80 -5.16
C MET A 315 26.38 22.90 -4.28
N VAL A 316 27.47 22.22 -4.66
CA VAL A 316 28.74 22.30 -3.90
C VAL A 316 29.52 23.60 -4.13
N LYS A 317 29.12 24.43 -5.09
CA LYS A 317 29.82 25.68 -5.44
C LYS A 317 29.25 26.84 -4.63
N SER A 318 30.14 27.62 -4.02
CA SER A 318 29.74 28.80 -3.24
C SER A 318 29.47 30.05 -4.08
N ALA A 319 29.79 30.04 -5.37
CA ALA A 319 29.65 31.19 -6.25
C ALA A 319 28.38 31.05 -7.10
N ALA A 320 27.44 31.97 -6.89
CA ALA A 320 26.19 32.06 -7.62
C ALA A 320 25.98 33.49 -8.15
N TRP A 321 25.37 33.60 -9.32
CA TRP A 321 25.04 34.87 -9.99
C TRP A 321 23.54 34.96 -10.26
N GLU A 322 23.04 36.19 -10.41
CA GLU A 322 21.64 36.43 -10.72
C GLU A 322 21.27 35.75 -12.04
N GLY A 323 20.14 35.03 -12.03
CA GLY A 323 19.62 34.32 -13.19
C GLY A 323 19.30 35.24 -14.35
N ILE A 324 19.15 34.63 -15.52
CA ILE A 324 18.57 35.27 -16.68
C ILE A 324 17.14 34.77 -16.89
N ASP A 325 16.32 35.62 -17.50
CA ASP A 325 14.99 35.23 -17.94
C ASP A 325 15.13 34.14 -19.01
N ILE A 326 14.74 32.92 -18.66
CA ILE A 326 14.85 31.74 -19.53
C ILE A 326 14.06 31.89 -20.84
N SER A 327 13.09 32.81 -20.91
CA SER A 327 12.36 33.09 -22.14
C SER A 327 13.19 33.82 -23.20
N THR A 328 14.29 34.45 -22.77
CA THR A 328 15.25 35.14 -23.65
C THR A 328 16.29 34.18 -24.25
N LEU A 329 16.40 32.97 -23.71
CA LEU A 329 17.32 31.95 -24.20
C LEU A 329 16.80 31.33 -25.49
N LYS A 330 17.67 31.25 -26.50
CA LYS A 330 17.37 30.52 -27.74
C LYS A 330 17.08 29.06 -27.47
N GLU A 331 17.86 28.47 -26.58
CA GLU A 331 17.79 27.06 -26.21
C GLU A 331 18.29 26.88 -24.78
N CYS A 332 17.62 26.02 -24.02
CA CYS A 332 18.12 25.47 -22.76
C CYS A 332 17.53 24.08 -22.49
N PHE A 333 18.17 23.34 -21.60
CA PHE A 333 17.62 22.11 -21.05
C PHE A 333 17.02 22.38 -19.67
N GLN A 334 15.83 21.86 -19.42
CA GLN A 334 15.22 21.81 -18.10
C GLN A 334 15.38 20.41 -17.53
N ILE A 335 15.82 20.32 -16.28
CA ILE A 335 15.73 19.14 -15.44
C ILE A 335 14.63 19.45 -14.43
N HIS A 336 13.51 18.75 -14.52
CA HIS A 336 12.43 18.83 -13.56
C HIS A 336 12.62 17.73 -12.52
N GLN A 337 12.85 18.11 -11.28
CA GLN A 337 12.93 17.22 -10.14
C GLN A 337 11.58 17.23 -9.43
N THR A 338 10.99 16.06 -9.24
CA THR A 338 9.75 15.91 -8.48
C THR A 338 10.01 15.04 -7.26
N PHE A 339 9.45 15.48 -6.14
CA PHE A 339 9.30 14.73 -4.89
C PHE A 339 7.81 14.43 -4.73
N PRO A 340 7.28 13.35 -5.35
CA PRO A 340 5.86 13.00 -5.33
C PRO A 340 5.22 13.01 -3.94
N GLU A 341 5.95 12.59 -2.91
CA GLU A 341 5.45 12.46 -1.54
C GLU A 341 5.45 13.79 -0.80
N ALA A 342 6.48 14.61 -0.98
CA ALA A 342 6.52 15.96 -0.43
C ALA A 342 5.54 16.92 -1.16
N ASN A 343 4.99 16.49 -2.30
CA ASN A 343 4.28 17.36 -3.25
C ASN A 343 5.11 18.62 -3.55
N GLU A 344 6.41 18.40 -3.72
CA GLU A 344 7.43 19.42 -3.97
C GLU A 344 8.08 19.14 -5.32
N SER A 345 8.43 20.19 -6.04
CA SER A 345 9.18 20.07 -7.28
C SER A 345 10.12 21.24 -7.47
N HIS A 346 11.22 20.97 -8.16
CA HIS A 346 12.25 21.96 -8.47
C HIS A 346 12.60 21.88 -9.94
N ASP A 347 12.73 23.05 -10.55
CA ASP A 347 13.19 23.19 -11.92
C ASP A 347 14.63 23.66 -11.95
N PHE A 348 15.46 23.02 -12.75
CA PHE A 348 16.82 23.46 -13.02
C PHE A 348 17.02 23.67 -14.51
N TYR A 349 17.65 24.77 -14.90
CA TYR A 349 17.83 25.14 -16.30
C TYR A 349 19.32 25.18 -16.65
N ALA A 350 19.75 24.25 -17.50
CA ALA A 350 21.11 24.19 -18.03
C ALA A 350 21.19 24.95 -19.36
N TYR A 351 22.12 25.89 -19.47
CA TYR A 351 22.35 26.66 -20.70
C TYR A 351 23.79 27.16 -20.81
N LEU A 352 24.13 27.72 -21.97
CA LEU A 352 25.42 28.36 -22.23
C LEU A 352 25.27 29.89 -22.14
N LEU A 353 26.20 30.54 -21.46
CA LEU A 353 26.37 32.00 -21.50
C LEU A 353 26.90 32.45 -22.88
N GLU A 354 26.87 33.76 -23.14
CA GLU A 354 27.40 34.32 -24.40
C GLU A 354 28.88 34.01 -24.64
N ASP A 355 29.65 33.82 -23.57
CA ASP A 355 31.07 33.44 -23.63
C ASP A 355 31.30 31.92 -23.76
N GLY A 356 30.23 31.13 -23.85
CA GLY A 356 30.25 29.69 -24.05
C GLY A 356 30.36 28.86 -22.78
N ARG A 357 30.40 29.47 -21.58
CA ARG A 357 30.42 28.70 -20.33
C ARG A 357 29.05 28.08 -20.03
N ALA A 358 29.06 26.81 -19.67
CA ALA A 358 27.89 26.12 -19.16
C ALA A 358 27.52 26.57 -17.74
N VAL A 359 26.22 26.73 -17.50
CA VAL A 359 25.66 27.10 -16.20
C VAL A 359 24.40 26.30 -15.93
N LEU A 360 24.05 26.20 -14.64
CA LEU A 360 22.77 25.67 -14.19
C LEU A 360 22.09 26.72 -13.31
N GLN A 361 20.86 27.08 -13.64
CA GLN A 361 20.02 28.02 -12.90
C GLN A 361 18.90 27.28 -12.17
N SER A 362 18.72 27.57 -10.87
CA SER A 362 17.62 27.03 -10.08
C SER A 362 16.37 27.90 -10.27
N GLY A 363 15.31 27.35 -10.86
CA GLY A 363 14.06 28.06 -11.12
C GLY A 363 14.17 29.14 -12.21
N LYS A 364 13.03 29.65 -12.67
CA LYS A 364 12.97 30.61 -13.79
C LYS A 364 13.60 31.97 -13.48
N ASP A 365 13.53 32.37 -12.21
CA ASP A 365 14.00 33.68 -11.72
C ASP A 365 15.07 33.54 -10.61
N GLY A 366 15.65 32.34 -10.43
CA GLY A 366 16.62 32.12 -9.35
C GLY A 366 18.06 32.38 -9.76
N TRP A 367 18.99 31.81 -9.02
CA TRP A 367 20.43 32.03 -9.22
C TRP A 367 21.03 30.92 -10.06
N TYR A 368 22.06 31.24 -10.84
CA TYR A 368 22.85 30.24 -11.56
C TYR A 368 24.26 30.10 -10.97
N SER A 369 24.83 28.91 -11.12
CA SER A 369 26.26 28.67 -10.92
C SER A 369 26.88 28.04 -12.15
N ILE A 370 28.21 28.11 -12.28
CA ILE A 370 28.92 27.47 -13.38
C ILE A 370 28.77 25.96 -13.28
N LEU A 371 28.28 25.33 -14.34
CA LEU A 371 28.19 23.88 -14.51
C LEU A 371 29.45 23.38 -15.22
N SER A 372 29.94 22.19 -14.87
CA SER A 372 31.02 21.56 -15.62
C SER A 372 30.67 21.43 -17.10
N GLN A 373 31.61 21.78 -17.98
CA GLN A 373 31.40 21.66 -19.42
C GLN A 373 31.16 20.22 -19.86
N GLU A 374 31.79 19.27 -19.18
CA GLU A 374 31.63 17.83 -19.39
C GLU A 374 30.19 17.39 -19.11
N LEU A 375 29.65 17.76 -17.93
CA LEU A 375 28.27 17.45 -17.54
C LEU A 375 27.24 18.09 -18.48
N TYR A 376 27.49 19.31 -18.96
CA TYR A 376 26.63 19.93 -19.97
C TYR A 376 26.64 19.16 -21.30
N SER A 377 27.81 18.66 -21.71
CA SER A 377 27.93 17.82 -22.91
C SER A 377 27.22 16.49 -22.74
N GLU A 378 27.32 15.84 -21.57
CA GLU A 378 26.60 14.61 -21.25
C GLU A 378 25.08 14.80 -21.30
N LEU A 379 24.55 15.92 -20.75
CA LEU A 379 23.13 16.27 -20.86
C LEU A 379 22.70 16.42 -22.33
N SER A 380 23.50 17.11 -23.14
CA SER A 380 23.21 17.29 -24.57
C SER A 380 23.24 15.97 -25.34
N GLU A 381 24.14 15.05 -24.99
CA GLU A 381 24.22 13.71 -25.58
C GLU A 381 23.03 12.85 -25.16
N LEU A 382 22.67 12.85 -23.87
CA LEU A 382 21.49 12.18 -23.34
C LEU A 382 20.23 12.62 -24.09
N TRP A 383 20.04 13.93 -24.26
CA TRP A 383 18.91 14.48 -25.03
C TRP A 383 18.89 13.99 -26.48
N SER A 384 20.05 13.94 -27.13
CA SER A 384 20.18 13.45 -28.51
C SER A 384 19.78 11.97 -28.62
N ASN A 385 20.12 11.16 -27.61
CA ASN A 385 19.76 9.75 -27.55
C ASN A 385 18.26 9.54 -27.29
N LEU A 386 17.68 10.29 -26.35
CA LEU A 386 16.24 10.24 -26.03
C LEU A 386 15.38 10.57 -27.26
N THR A 387 15.77 11.59 -28.02
CA THR A 387 15.07 11.98 -29.25
C THR A 387 15.30 11.03 -30.42
N ALA A 388 16.44 10.34 -30.48
CA ALA A 388 16.70 9.33 -31.51
C ALA A 388 15.92 8.02 -31.26
N GLY A 389 15.74 7.63 -29.99
CA GLY A 389 14.94 6.46 -29.60
C GLY A 389 13.46 6.60 -29.96
N SER A 390 12.88 7.79 -29.81
CA SER A 390 11.46 8.06 -30.09
C SER A 390 11.11 8.18 -31.59
N LEU A 391 12.07 7.98 -32.50
CA LEU A 391 11.83 7.93 -33.96
C LEU A 391 11.64 6.50 -34.48
N TYR A 392 11.78 5.49 -33.61
CA TYR A 392 11.68 4.07 -33.93
C TYR A 392 10.51 3.33 -33.25
N GLU A 393 9.68 4.04 -32.49
CA GLU A 393 8.32 3.64 -32.09
C GLU A 393 7.28 4.37 -32.96
#